data_AF-A0A165UHK5-F1
#
_entry.id   AF-A0A165UHK5-F1
#
_cell.length_a   1.000
_cell.length_b   1.000
_cell.length_c   1.000
_cell.angle_alpha   90.00
_cell.angle_beta   90.00
_cell.angle_gamma   90.00
#
_symmetry.space_group_name_H-M   'P 1'
#
loop_
_entity.id
_entity.type
_entity.pdbx_description
1 polymer ?
#
loop_
_entity_poly.entity_id
_entity_poly.type
_entity_poly.pdbx_seq_one_letter_code
_entity_poly.pdbx_strand_id
1 'polypeptide(L)'
;MDKNGKDKEIKYGFQPDAAIYNDLARTAENLQLNGIASENLSLINLDHDAFPDDTFDVVVSFLAYGWHFPISTYFETLKQVIRKKSIIYLDLRRRTDGISMMASEFDLVWARENKKGVSTIWRAR
;
A
#
# COMPACT_ATOMS: atom_id res chain seq x y z
N MET A 1 -8.70 -3.48 6.83
CA MET A 1 -8.36 -2.67 5.64
C MET A 1 -8.99 -1.30 5.83
N ASP A 2 -8.45 -0.27 5.18
CA ASP A 2 -8.85 1.12 5.40
C ASP A 2 -10.36 1.33 5.18
N LYS A 3 -10.99 2.06 6.10
CA LYS A 3 -12.42 2.37 6.06
C LYS A 3 -12.64 3.77 5.50
N ASN A 4 -13.67 3.94 4.68
CA ASN A 4 -14.10 5.27 4.24
C ASN A 4 -14.94 5.93 5.35
N GLY A 5 -14.42 6.99 5.96
CA GLY A 5 -15.09 7.69 7.04
C GLY A 5 -14.23 8.76 7.69
N LYS A 6 -14.87 9.59 8.50
CA LYS A 6 -14.22 10.67 9.25
C LYS A 6 -14.76 10.68 10.67
N ASP A 7 -13.87 10.48 11.64
CA ASP A 7 -14.21 10.73 13.04
C ASP A 7 -14.53 12.21 13.25
N LYS A 8 -15.63 12.49 13.95
CA LYS A 8 -16.08 13.86 14.27
C LYS A 8 -15.21 14.54 15.33
N GLU A 9 -14.47 13.75 16.09
CA GLU A 9 -13.60 14.19 17.17
C GLU A 9 -12.20 13.59 17.01
N ILE A 10 -11.18 14.33 17.44
CA ILE A 10 -9.81 13.85 17.42
C ILE A 10 -9.63 12.85 18.57
N LYS A 11 -9.38 11.59 18.24
CA LYS A 11 -9.08 10.54 19.22
C LYS A 11 -7.58 10.50 19.48
N TYR A 12 -7.19 10.68 20.74
CA TYR A 12 -5.81 10.50 21.21
C TYR A 12 -5.67 9.22 22.04
N GLY A 13 -4.46 8.66 22.07
CA GLY A 13 -4.13 7.49 22.89
C GLY A 13 -4.63 6.16 22.30
N PHE A 14 -4.54 5.09 23.10
CA PHE A 14 -5.07 3.78 22.74
C PHE A 14 -6.58 3.77 22.97
N GLN A 15 -7.35 3.73 21.88
CA GLN A 15 -8.80 3.61 21.90
C GLN A 15 -9.21 2.19 21.54
N PRO A 16 -10.36 1.69 22.06
CA PRO A 16 -10.89 0.38 21.66
C PRO A 16 -11.18 0.32 20.16
N ASP A 17 -11.64 1.44 19.59
CA ASP A 17 -11.95 1.58 18.18
C ASP A 17 -10.89 2.42 17.46
N ALA A 18 -10.41 1.92 16.32
CA ALA A 18 -9.49 2.65 15.46
C ALA A 18 -10.17 3.91 14.90
N ALA A 19 -9.43 5.02 14.91
CA ALA A 19 -9.92 6.26 14.32
C ALA A 19 -9.94 6.18 12.79
N ILE A 20 -11.02 6.66 12.18
CA ILE A 20 -11.20 6.62 10.73
C ILE A 20 -10.89 7.98 10.13
N TYR A 21 -9.91 8.02 9.23
CA TYR A 21 -9.39 9.26 8.62
C TYR A 21 -9.28 9.22 7.09
N ASN A 22 -9.90 8.25 6.42
CA ASN A 22 -9.84 8.15 4.96
C ASN A 22 -11.15 8.61 4.33
N ASP A 23 -11.07 9.49 3.33
CA ASP A 23 -12.21 9.93 2.54
C ASP A 23 -11.86 9.72 1.06
N LEU A 24 -12.46 8.70 0.44
CA LEU A 24 -12.21 8.35 -0.96
C LEU A 24 -12.70 9.45 -1.91
N ALA A 25 -13.78 10.17 -1.57
CA ALA A 25 -14.27 11.27 -2.39
C ALA A 25 -13.28 12.45 -2.40
N ARG A 26 -12.70 12.78 -1.24
CA ARG A 26 -11.61 13.78 -1.15
C ARG A 26 -10.35 13.34 -1.85
N THR A 27 -10.04 12.04 -1.82
CA THR A 27 -8.93 11.47 -2.57
C THR A 27 -9.13 11.65 -4.07
N ALA A 28 -10.32 11.32 -4.60
CA ALA A 28 -10.69 11.58 -5.99
C ALA A 28 -10.53 13.06 -6.38
N GLU A 29 -11.11 13.97 -5.58
CA GLU A 29 -11.02 15.41 -5.81
C GLU A 29 -9.56 15.87 -5.88
N ASN A 30 -8.72 15.45 -4.93
CA ASN A 30 -7.31 15.82 -4.91
C ASN A 30 -6.55 15.32 -6.14
N LEU A 31 -6.77 14.07 -6.57
CA LEU A 31 -6.12 13.49 -7.74
C LEU A 31 -6.56 14.18 -9.03
N GLN A 32 -7.85 14.50 -9.16
CA GLN A 32 -8.40 15.22 -10.31
C GLN A 32 -7.88 16.65 -10.40
N LEU A 33 -7.77 17.36 -9.27
CA LEU A 33 -7.15 18.69 -9.20
C LEU A 33 -5.67 18.68 -9.65
N ASN A 34 -5.00 17.53 -9.55
CA ASN A 34 -3.63 17.32 -10.03
C ASN A 34 -3.57 16.75 -11.46
N GLY A 35 -4.68 16.77 -12.20
CA GLY A 35 -4.72 16.44 -13.63
C GLY A 35 -4.96 14.96 -13.94
N ILE A 36 -5.31 14.14 -12.96
CA ILE A 36 -5.70 12.74 -13.21
C ILE A 36 -7.16 12.72 -13.67
N ALA A 37 -7.39 12.34 -14.92
CA ALA A 37 -8.75 12.25 -15.46
C ALA A 37 -9.57 11.15 -14.75
N SER A 38 -10.87 11.40 -14.55
CA SER A 38 -11.77 10.51 -13.80
C SER A 38 -11.82 9.08 -14.35
N GLU A 39 -11.76 8.93 -15.66
CA GLU A 39 -11.76 7.65 -16.38
C GLU A 39 -10.49 6.83 -16.16
N ASN A 40 -9.41 7.48 -15.69
CA ASN A 40 -8.15 6.83 -15.31
C ASN A 40 -8.07 6.57 -13.79
N LEU A 41 -9.13 6.86 -13.03
CA LEU A 41 -9.16 6.70 -11.59
C LEU A 41 -10.16 5.62 -11.18
N SER A 42 -9.66 4.60 -10.48
CA SER A 42 -10.49 3.61 -9.77
C SER A 42 -10.19 3.69 -8.28
N LEU A 43 -11.26 3.79 -7.46
CA LEU A 43 -11.20 3.84 -6.01
C LEU A 43 -12.01 2.66 -5.48
N ILE A 44 -11.39 1.85 -4.63
CA ILE A 44 -12.00 0.61 -4.10
C ILE A 44 -12.19 0.77 -2.60
N ASN A 45 -13.44 0.63 -2.13
CA ASN A 45 -13.76 0.59 -0.71
C ASN A 45 -13.97 -0.87 -0.29
N LEU A 46 -12.98 -1.47 0.38
CA LEU A 46 -13.02 -2.89 0.74
C LEU A 46 -14.06 -3.27 1.81
N ASP A 47 -14.80 -2.30 2.37
CA ASP A 47 -15.99 -2.58 3.18
C ASP A 47 -17.23 -2.93 2.32
N HIS A 48 -17.21 -2.56 1.03
CA HIS A 48 -18.35 -2.68 0.12
C HIS A 48 -18.00 -3.36 -1.21
N ASP A 49 -16.75 -3.24 -1.63
CA ASP A 49 -16.22 -3.71 -2.89
C ASP A 49 -15.31 -4.92 -2.67
N ALA A 50 -15.22 -5.78 -3.67
CA ALA A 50 -14.25 -6.86 -3.67
C ALA A 50 -12.82 -6.31 -3.83
N PHE A 51 -11.86 -7.05 -3.29
CA PHE A 51 -10.46 -6.82 -3.62
C PHE A 51 -10.25 -7.09 -5.12
N PRO A 52 -9.46 -6.26 -5.85
CA PRO A 52 -9.31 -6.41 -7.29
C PRO A 52 -8.69 -7.76 -7.65
N ASP A 53 -9.24 -8.39 -8.69
CA ASP A 53 -8.73 -9.64 -9.29
C ASP A 53 -7.84 -9.40 -10.53
N ASP A 54 -7.66 -8.13 -10.90
CA ASP A 54 -6.75 -7.68 -11.94
C ASP A 54 -5.27 -7.75 -11.51
N THR A 55 -4.39 -7.72 -12.52
CA THR A 55 -2.94 -7.58 -12.31
C THR A 55 -2.43 -6.21 -12.76
N PHE A 56 -1.48 -5.64 -12.02
CA PHE A 56 -0.95 -4.31 -12.26
C PHE A 56 0.51 -4.34 -12.68
N ASP A 57 0.90 -3.44 -13.58
CA ASP A 57 2.30 -3.25 -13.98
C ASP A 57 3.14 -2.61 -12.87
N VAL A 58 2.52 -1.78 -12.04
CA VAL A 58 3.17 -1.09 -10.94
C VAL A 58 2.28 -1.15 -9.71
N VAL A 59 2.83 -1.65 -8.60
CA VAL A 59 2.17 -1.67 -7.30
C VAL A 59 3.01 -0.87 -6.32
N VAL A 60 2.38 0.08 -5.62
CA VAL A 60 3.07 0.93 -4.65
C VAL A 60 2.34 0.92 -3.32
N SER A 61 3.10 0.94 -2.23
CA SER A 61 2.55 1.20 -0.90
C SER A 61 3.53 2.10 -0.15
N PHE A 62 3.02 3.22 0.35
CA PHE A 62 3.80 4.18 1.12
C PHE A 62 3.55 3.93 2.61
N LEU A 63 4.57 3.41 3.30
CA LEU A 63 4.59 3.22 4.76
C LEU A 63 3.55 2.24 5.36
N ALA A 64 2.62 1.68 4.59
CA ALA A 64 1.72 0.65 5.09
C ALA A 64 2.36 -0.75 5.02
N TYR A 65 2.62 -1.24 3.80
CA TYR A 65 3.08 -2.61 3.58
C TYR A 65 4.56 -2.76 3.92
N GLY A 66 4.87 -3.62 4.90
CA GLY A 66 6.25 -3.89 5.34
C GLY A 66 6.86 -2.82 6.25
N TRP A 67 6.18 -1.68 6.44
CA TRP A 67 6.62 -0.62 7.34
C TRP A 67 5.78 -0.51 8.63
N HIS A 68 4.52 -0.07 8.51
CA HIS A 68 3.62 0.02 9.66
C HIS A 68 3.15 -1.37 10.09
N PHE A 69 2.85 -2.23 9.11
CA PHE A 69 2.54 -3.64 9.32
C PHE A 69 3.65 -4.52 8.71
N PRO A 70 3.91 -5.72 9.27
CA PRO A 70 4.80 -6.69 8.64
C PRO A 70 4.37 -7.00 7.20
N ILE A 71 5.33 -7.25 6.30
CA ILE A 71 5.00 -7.54 4.90
C ILE A 71 4.20 -8.85 4.76
N SER A 72 4.38 -9.79 5.68
CA SER A 72 3.63 -11.04 5.76
C SER A 72 2.12 -10.85 5.84
N THR A 73 1.64 -9.70 6.33
CA THR A 73 0.21 -9.35 6.36
C THR A 73 -0.39 -9.20 4.96
N TYR A 74 0.42 -8.79 3.98
CA TYR A 74 -0.05 -8.46 2.63
C TYR A 74 0.60 -9.29 1.53
N PHE A 75 1.52 -10.19 1.86
CA PHE A 75 2.38 -10.85 0.88
C PHE A 75 1.60 -11.66 -0.16
N GLU A 76 0.59 -12.42 0.27
CA GLU A 76 -0.25 -13.19 -0.65
C GLU A 76 -1.16 -12.29 -1.49
N THR A 77 -1.72 -11.24 -0.90
CA THR A 77 -2.50 -10.23 -1.63
C THR A 77 -1.65 -9.51 -2.69
N LEU A 78 -0.40 -9.18 -2.34
CA LEU A 78 0.55 -8.59 -3.28
C LEU A 78 0.84 -9.54 -4.44
N LYS A 79 1.00 -10.84 -4.18
CA LYS A 79 1.21 -11.85 -5.23
C LYS A 79 0.00 -12.03 -6.15
N GLN A 80 -1.22 -11.82 -5.66
CA GLN A 80 -2.44 -11.94 -6.46
C GLN A 80 -2.56 -10.86 -7.53
N VAL A 81 -2.03 -9.66 -7.27
CA VAL A 81 -2.25 -8.47 -8.12
C VAL A 81 -1.05 -8.10 -8.98
N ILE A 82 -0.04 -8.96 -9.05
CA ILE A 82 1.15 -8.76 -9.88
C ILE A 82 1.21 -9.78 -11.00
N ARG A 83 1.94 -9.43 -12.05
CA ARG A 83 2.30 -10.32 -13.16
C ARG A 83 3.81 -10.32 -13.35
N LYS A 84 4.30 -11.23 -14.18
CA LYS A 84 5.71 -11.26 -14.57
C LYS A 84 6.16 -9.87 -15.04
N LYS A 85 7.30 -9.39 -14.52
CA LYS A 85 7.87 -8.05 -14.72
C LYS A 85 7.14 -6.87 -14.06
N SER A 86 6.07 -7.07 -13.30
CA SER A 86 5.49 -6.00 -12.48
C SER A 86 6.55 -5.39 -11.56
N ILE A 87 6.47 -4.09 -11.37
CA ILE A 87 7.34 -3.32 -10.49
C ILE A 87 6.63 -3.07 -9.17
N ILE A 88 7.33 -3.32 -8.07
CA ILE A 88 6.78 -3.15 -6.72
C ILE A 88 7.64 -2.14 -5.98
N TYR A 89 7.05 -1.02 -5.55
CA TYR A 89 7.71 -0.02 -4.70
C TYR A 89 7.19 -0.11 -3.28
N LEU A 90 8.07 -0.41 -2.31
CA LEU A 90 7.72 -0.51 -0.89
C LEU A 90 8.76 0.16 -0.01
N ASP A 91 8.29 0.74 1.10
CA ASP A 91 9.13 1.07 2.25
C ASP A 91 9.11 -0.09 3.24
N LEU A 92 10.29 -0.66 3.54
CA LEU A 92 10.43 -1.77 4.48
C LEU A 92 11.10 -1.31 5.78
N ARG A 93 10.50 -1.68 6.92
CA ARG A 93 11.04 -1.30 8.23
C ARG A 93 12.35 -2.02 8.51
N ARG A 94 13.29 -1.33 9.15
CA ARG A 94 14.54 -1.93 9.61
C ARG A 94 14.30 -3.00 10.69
N ARG A 95 15.18 -3.99 10.74
CA ARG A 95 15.17 -5.08 11.75
C ARG A 95 13.88 -5.91 11.70
N THR A 96 13.31 -6.07 10.52
CA THR A 96 12.26 -7.05 10.21
C THR A 96 12.77 -8.00 9.13
N ASP A 97 11.99 -9.04 8.85
CA ASP A 97 12.21 -10.02 7.78
C ASP A 97 11.74 -9.54 6.40
N GLY A 98 11.33 -8.26 6.27
CA GLY A 98 10.68 -7.75 5.07
C GLY A 98 11.52 -7.88 3.80
N ILE A 99 12.81 -7.55 3.87
CA ILE A 99 13.73 -7.66 2.71
C ILE A 99 13.89 -9.12 2.30
N SER A 100 14.11 -10.02 3.26
CA SER A 100 14.27 -11.46 2.97
C SER A 100 13.01 -12.07 2.36
N MET A 101 11.83 -11.70 2.85
CA MET A 101 10.56 -12.19 2.32
C MET A 101 10.32 -11.65 0.90
N MET A 102 10.59 -10.38 0.64
CA MET A 102 10.49 -9.84 -0.72
C MET A 102 11.49 -10.53 -1.67
N ALA A 103 12.72 -10.78 -1.22
CA ALA A 103 13.75 -11.42 -2.03
C ALA A 103 13.48 -12.91 -2.34
N SER A 104 12.62 -13.59 -1.58
CA SER A 104 12.28 -14.99 -1.87
C SER A 104 11.50 -15.13 -3.17
N GLU A 105 10.65 -14.16 -3.50
CA GLU A 105 9.77 -14.20 -4.68
C GLU A 105 10.17 -13.19 -5.77
N PHE A 106 10.81 -12.07 -5.40
CA PHE A 106 11.05 -10.94 -6.28
C PHE A 106 12.53 -10.59 -6.41
N ASP A 107 12.89 -10.00 -7.55
CA ASP A 107 14.24 -9.53 -7.81
C ASP A 107 14.40 -8.08 -7.34
N LEU A 108 15.39 -7.82 -6.49
CA LEU A 108 15.69 -6.47 -6.05
C LEU A 108 16.29 -5.65 -7.21
N VAL A 109 15.62 -4.56 -7.59
CA VAL A 109 16.07 -3.64 -8.65
C VAL A 109 16.82 -2.46 -8.04
N TRP A 110 16.33 -1.93 -6.93
CA TRP A 110 16.92 -0.77 -6.28
C TRP A 110 16.56 -0.72 -4.80
N ALA A 111 17.47 -0.20 -3.98
CA ALA A 111 17.22 0.07 -2.57
C ALA A 111 17.94 1.34 -2.12
N ARG A 112 17.32 2.06 -1.19
CA ARG A 112 17.93 3.19 -0.50
C ARG A 112 17.59 3.16 0.98
N GLU A 113 18.64 3.14 1.80
CA GLU A 113 18.47 3.28 3.24
C GLU A 113 18.08 4.70 3.64
N ASN A 114 17.24 4.80 4.66
CA ASN A 114 16.94 6.03 5.38
C ASN A 114 17.00 5.77 6.90
N LYS A 115 16.89 6.82 7.72
CA LYS A 115 17.07 6.70 9.18
C LYS A 115 16.17 5.64 9.84
N LYS A 116 14.99 5.37 9.26
CA LYS A 116 13.96 4.53 9.90
C LYS A 116 13.74 3.18 9.19
N GLY A 117 14.23 2.99 7.95
CA GLY A 117 14.16 1.74 7.20
C GLY A 117 14.73 1.85 5.79
N VAL A 118 14.15 1.16 4.81
CA VAL A 118 14.69 1.04 3.45
C VAL A 118 13.57 1.20 2.42
N SER A 119 13.71 2.15 1.51
CA SER A 119 12.84 2.24 0.33
C SER A 119 13.36 1.32 -0.75
N THR A 120 12.49 0.54 -1.38
CA THR A 120 12.88 -0.57 -2.27
C THR A 120 12.03 -0.61 -3.54
N ILE A 121 12.66 -1.00 -4.65
CA ILE A 121 11.99 -1.35 -5.90
C ILE A 121 12.33 -2.80 -6.22
N TRP A 122 11.29 -3.60 -6.46
CA TRP A 122 11.40 -5.01 -6.81
C TRP A 122 10.78 -5.26 -8.18
N ARG A 123 11.18 -6.36 -8.81
CA ARG A 123 10.60 -6.88 -10.04
C ARG A 123 10.06 -8.28 -9.83
N ALA A 124 8.82 -8.50 -10.23
CA ALA A 124 8.20 -9.81 -10.24
C ALA A 124 8.83 -10.73 -11.31
N ARG A 125 9.13 -11.98 -10.92
CA ARG A 125 9.81 -12.98 -11.76
C ARG A 125 8.92 -13.55 -12.86
#